data_AF-A0A376RHY9-F1
#
_entry.id   AF-A0A376RHY9-F1
#
_cell.length_a   1.000
_cell.length_b   1.000
_cell.length_c   1.000
_cell.angle_alpha   90.00
_cell.angle_beta   90.00
_cell.angle_gamma   90.00
#
_symmetry.space_group_name_H-M   'P 1'
#
loop_
_entity.id
_entity.type
_entity.pdbx_description
1 polymer ?
#
loop_
_entity_poly.entity_id
_entity_poly.type
_entity_poly.pdbx_seq_one_letter_code
_entity_poly.pdbx_strand_id
1 'polypeptide(L)'
;MRHLLNDAGFCPSADQMVIMGGPLMGFTLPWLDVPVVKITNCLLAPSANELGEPQEEQSCIRCSACADACPADLLPQQLYWFSKGQQHDKATTHNIADCIECGACAWVCPSNIPLVQYFRQEKAEIAAIRQEEKRAAEAKARFEARQARLEREKAARLERHKSAAVQPAAKDKDAIAAALARGERETGPGYTAYCD
;
A
#
# COMPACT_ATOMS: atom_id res chain seq x y z
N MET A 1 18.67 -15.68 23.76
CA MET A 1 19.53 -16.65 23.05
C MET A 1 20.87 -16.78 23.76
N ARG A 2 21.38 -15.70 24.38
CA ARG A 2 22.52 -15.70 25.30
C ARG A 2 22.58 -16.92 26.24
N HIS A 3 21.48 -17.28 26.90
CA HIS A 3 21.44 -18.46 27.78
C HIS A 3 21.87 -19.75 27.07
N LEU A 4 21.33 -20.04 25.89
CA LEU A 4 21.68 -21.24 25.12
C LEU A 4 23.12 -21.21 24.60
N LEU A 5 23.58 -20.03 24.16
CA LEU A 5 24.94 -19.86 23.70
C LEU A 5 25.95 -20.09 24.85
N ASN A 6 25.67 -19.54 26.03
CA ASN A 6 26.51 -19.75 27.22
C ASN A 6 26.53 -21.22 27.64
N ASP A 7 25.39 -21.91 27.59
CA ASP A 7 25.29 -23.35 27.91
C ASP A 7 26.11 -24.20 26.94
N ALA A 8 26.17 -23.80 25.66
CA ALA A 8 27.02 -24.40 24.64
C ALA A 8 28.52 -24.03 24.76
N GLY A 9 28.91 -23.24 25.77
CA GLY A 9 30.28 -22.79 25.97
C GLY A 9 30.76 -21.73 24.95
N PHE A 10 29.83 -21.03 24.30
CA PHE A 10 30.16 -19.99 23.34
C PHE A 10 30.73 -18.75 24.05
N CYS A 11 31.95 -18.38 23.69
CA CYS A 11 32.61 -17.15 24.13
C CYS A 11 32.64 -16.15 22.96
N PRO A 12 31.86 -15.06 23.01
CA PRO A 12 31.82 -14.08 21.91
C PRO A 12 33.17 -13.35 21.77
N SER A 13 33.68 -13.27 20.55
CA SER A 13 34.75 -12.34 20.17
C SER A 13 34.17 -10.95 19.82
N ALA A 14 35.01 -9.92 19.72
CA ALA A 14 34.58 -8.53 19.58
C ALA A 14 33.63 -8.28 18.39
N ASP A 15 33.82 -9.02 17.28
CA ASP A 15 33.04 -8.88 16.05
C ASP A 15 32.26 -10.16 15.69
N GLN A 16 32.01 -11.02 16.68
CA GLN A 16 31.39 -12.32 16.46
C GLN A 16 29.91 -12.17 16.11
N MET A 17 29.57 -12.38 14.84
CA MET A 17 28.19 -12.47 14.40
C MET A 17 27.55 -13.78 14.86
N VAL A 18 26.27 -13.72 15.25
CA VAL A 18 25.43 -14.87 15.51
C VAL A 18 24.24 -14.82 14.57
N ILE A 19 24.03 -15.89 13.83
CA ILE A 19 22.97 -16.04 12.84
C ILE A 19 21.89 -16.92 13.46
N MET A 20 20.65 -16.42 13.47
CA MET A 20 19.48 -17.24 13.76
C MET A 20 18.95 -17.85 12.47
N GLY A 21 18.90 -19.18 12.42
CA GLY A 21 18.54 -19.96 11.23
C GLY A 21 19.75 -20.59 10.54
N GLY A 22 19.54 -21.12 9.35
CA GLY A 22 20.59 -21.78 8.56
C GLY A 22 21.57 -20.80 7.90
N PRO A 23 22.66 -21.30 7.29
CA PRO A 23 23.70 -20.45 6.69
C PRO A 23 23.19 -19.57 5.53
N LEU A 24 22.13 -20.03 4.86
CA LEU A 24 21.58 -19.39 3.66
C LEU A 24 20.33 -18.54 3.93
N MET A 25 19.44 -19.02 4.80
CA MET A 25 18.15 -18.38 5.12
C MET A 25 18.13 -17.70 6.49
N GLY A 26 19.21 -17.80 7.26
CA GLY A 26 19.32 -17.17 8.56
C GLY A 26 19.46 -15.66 8.47
N PHE A 27 19.23 -15.00 9.60
CA PHE A 27 19.48 -13.57 9.74
C PHE A 27 20.41 -13.32 10.92
N THR A 28 21.29 -12.35 10.75
CA THR A 28 22.22 -11.93 11.80
C THR A 28 21.45 -11.25 12.93
N LEU A 29 21.72 -11.69 14.16
CA LEU A 29 21.15 -11.12 15.35
C LEU A 29 21.87 -9.82 15.70
N PRO A 30 21.14 -8.70 15.85
CA PRO A 30 21.74 -7.43 16.29
C PRO A 30 22.16 -7.44 17.77
N TRP A 31 21.55 -8.29 18.59
CA TRP A 31 21.92 -8.52 19.99
C TRP A 31 21.58 -9.95 20.41
N LEU A 32 22.29 -10.49 21.42
CA LEU A 32 22.12 -11.88 21.89
C LEU A 32 20.97 -12.07 22.88
N ASP A 33 20.45 -10.97 23.42
CA ASP A 33 19.35 -10.91 24.39
C ASP A 33 17.97 -10.92 23.73
N VAL A 34 17.83 -11.68 22.64
CA VAL A 34 16.55 -11.98 21.99
C VAL A 34 15.97 -13.30 22.50
N PRO A 35 14.65 -13.46 22.62
CA PRO A 35 14.06 -14.74 22.99
C PRO A 35 14.21 -15.78 21.86
N VAL A 36 14.19 -17.06 22.21
CA VAL A 36 14.01 -18.15 21.25
C VAL A 36 12.53 -18.21 20.88
N VAL A 37 12.22 -18.21 19.59
CA VAL A 37 10.85 -18.24 19.07
C VAL A 37 10.59 -19.56 18.36
N LYS A 38 9.32 -19.87 18.09
CA LYS A 38 8.91 -21.14 17.43
C LYS A 38 9.64 -21.41 16.10
N ILE A 39 10.03 -20.35 15.40
CA ILE A 39 10.73 -20.42 14.11
C ILE A 39 12.25 -20.53 14.23
N THR A 40 12.80 -20.52 15.45
CA THR A 40 14.24 -20.72 15.68
C THR A 40 14.58 -22.19 15.48
N ASN A 41 15.14 -22.52 14.32
CA ASN A 41 15.62 -23.88 14.01
C ASN A 41 17.04 -24.13 14.55
N CYS A 42 17.99 -23.26 14.21
CA CYS A 42 19.37 -23.36 14.66
C CYS A 42 19.96 -21.97 14.95
N LEU A 43 21.05 -21.94 15.72
CA LEU A 43 21.89 -20.77 15.96
C LEU A 43 23.28 -21.09 15.45
N LEU A 44 23.82 -20.25 14.57
CA LEU A 44 25.17 -20.37 14.04
C LEU A 44 26.01 -19.22 14.56
N ALA A 45 27.19 -19.52 15.10
CA ALA A 45 28.16 -18.52 15.52
C ALA A 45 29.51 -18.80 14.84
N PRO A 46 29.59 -18.58 13.51
CA PRO A 46 30.75 -18.96 12.71
C PRO A 46 31.93 -18.02 12.98
N SER A 47 33.12 -18.58 13.19
CA SER A 47 34.34 -17.80 13.36
C SER A 47 34.64 -16.91 12.13
N ALA A 48 35.45 -15.86 12.29
CA ALA A 48 35.82 -14.97 11.19
C ALA A 48 36.44 -15.74 10.00
N ASN A 49 37.18 -16.81 10.26
CA ASN A 49 37.79 -17.64 9.23
C ASN A 49 36.78 -18.49 8.43
N GLU A 50 35.59 -18.77 8.99
CA GLU A 50 34.53 -19.53 8.33
C GLU A 50 33.63 -18.66 7.44
N LEU A 51 33.53 -17.36 7.75
CA LEU A 51 32.72 -16.41 6.98
C LEU A 51 33.45 -15.82 5.78
N GLY A 52 34.78 -15.80 5.81
CA GLY A 52 35.60 -15.11 4.82
C GLY A 52 35.55 -13.59 4.98
N GLU A 53 36.39 -12.90 4.21
CA GLU A 53 36.44 -11.43 4.21
C GLU A 53 35.22 -10.86 3.45
N PRO A 54 34.56 -9.80 3.97
CA PRO A 54 33.54 -9.08 3.24
C PRO A 54 34.09 -8.55 1.92
N GLN A 55 33.55 -9.01 0.79
CA GLN A 55 33.93 -8.49 -0.52
C GLN A 55 32.98 -7.37 -0.95
N GLU A 56 33.51 -6.34 -1.60
CA GLU A 56 32.70 -5.26 -2.15
C GLU A 56 31.86 -5.72 -3.33
N GLU A 57 30.63 -5.19 -3.44
CA GLU A 57 29.76 -5.44 -4.59
C GLU A 57 30.43 -4.93 -5.87
N GLN A 58 30.60 -5.82 -6.84
CA GLN A 58 31.08 -5.49 -8.18
C GLN A 58 29.94 -5.46 -9.20
N SER A 59 30.21 -4.92 -10.38
CA SER A 59 29.22 -4.89 -11.47
C SER A 59 28.89 -6.30 -11.97
N CYS A 60 27.62 -6.52 -12.31
CA CYS A 60 27.14 -7.79 -12.86
C CYS A 60 27.79 -8.07 -14.24
N ILE A 61 28.51 -9.18 -14.36
CA ILE A 61 29.16 -9.63 -15.60
C ILE A 61 28.26 -10.52 -16.49
N ARG A 62 27.00 -10.72 -16.09
CA ARG A 62 26.00 -11.54 -16.78
C ARG A 62 26.39 -13.01 -17.03
N CYS A 63 27.09 -13.64 -16.09
CA CYS A 63 27.57 -15.02 -16.19
C CYS A 63 26.51 -16.14 -16.04
N SER A 64 25.22 -15.80 -15.90
CA SER A 64 24.07 -16.70 -15.66
C SER A 64 24.12 -17.66 -14.46
N ALA A 65 25.21 -17.78 -13.71
CA ALA A 65 25.33 -18.70 -12.57
C ALA A 65 24.20 -18.61 -11.53
N CYS A 66 23.68 -17.40 -11.31
CA CYS A 66 22.55 -17.18 -10.40
C CYS A 66 21.23 -17.86 -10.84
N ALA A 67 21.01 -18.03 -12.15
CA ALA A 67 19.84 -18.73 -12.68
C ALA A 67 19.98 -20.24 -12.47
N ASP A 68 21.16 -20.80 -12.77
CA ASP A 68 21.44 -22.22 -12.61
C ASP A 68 21.35 -22.70 -11.15
N ALA A 69 21.70 -21.82 -10.20
CA ALA A 69 21.63 -22.10 -8.77
C ALA A 69 20.24 -21.87 -8.13
N CYS A 70 19.27 -21.31 -8.87
CA CYS A 70 18.00 -20.91 -8.28
C CYS A 70 17.07 -22.12 -8.10
N PRO A 71 16.68 -22.50 -6.86
CA PRO A 71 15.80 -23.64 -6.63
C PRO A 71 14.33 -23.39 -7.01
N ALA A 72 13.98 -22.15 -7.37
CA ALA A 72 12.64 -21.74 -7.77
C ALA A 72 12.54 -21.46 -9.29
N ASP A 73 13.58 -21.81 -10.05
CA ASP A 73 13.65 -21.61 -11.51
C ASP A 73 13.33 -20.17 -11.98
N LEU A 74 13.72 -19.18 -11.16
CA LEU A 74 13.59 -17.76 -11.50
C LEU A 74 14.78 -17.29 -12.35
N LEU A 75 14.69 -16.04 -12.82
CA LEU A 75 15.79 -15.34 -13.49
C LEU A 75 16.33 -14.20 -12.58
N PRO A 76 17.18 -14.50 -11.57
CA PRO A 76 17.66 -13.50 -10.62
C PRO A 76 18.38 -12.33 -11.28
N GLN A 77 19.06 -12.56 -12.41
CA GLN A 77 19.71 -11.49 -13.16
C GLN A 77 18.69 -10.42 -13.61
N GLN A 78 17.57 -10.82 -14.19
CA GLN A 78 16.54 -9.87 -14.64
C GLN A 78 15.86 -9.20 -13.45
N LEU A 79 15.50 -9.98 -12.43
CA LEU A 79 14.92 -9.47 -11.19
C LEU A 79 15.82 -8.43 -10.52
N TYR A 80 17.14 -8.63 -10.54
CA TYR A 80 18.10 -7.65 -10.00
C TYR A 80 18.02 -6.32 -10.73
N TRP A 81 18.02 -6.34 -12.06
CA TRP A 81 17.92 -5.12 -12.86
C TRP A 81 16.58 -4.41 -12.67
N PHE A 82 15.48 -5.14 -12.53
CA PHE A 82 14.17 -4.55 -12.22
C PHE A 82 14.12 -3.96 -10.82
N SER A 83 14.64 -4.67 -9.82
CA SER A 83 14.68 -4.21 -8.42
C SER A 83 15.57 -2.98 -8.28
N LYS A 84 16.80 -3.02 -8.83
CA LYS A 84 17.73 -1.89 -8.83
C LYS A 84 17.17 -0.67 -9.56
N GLY A 85 16.37 -0.90 -10.59
CA GLY A 85 15.70 0.13 -11.37
C GLY A 85 14.35 0.59 -10.83
N GLN A 86 13.89 0.09 -9.66
CA GLN A 86 12.55 0.35 -9.10
C GLN A 86 11.41 0.09 -10.10
N GLN A 87 11.57 -0.95 -10.94
CA GLN A 87 10.58 -1.35 -11.95
C GLN A 87 9.64 -2.43 -11.39
N HIS A 88 8.83 -2.04 -10.41
CA HIS A 88 7.97 -2.93 -9.62
C HIS A 88 7.00 -3.78 -10.45
N ASP A 89 6.42 -3.20 -11.50
CA ASP A 89 5.51 -3.92 -12.40
C ASP A 89 6.22 -5.05 -13.13
N LYS A 90 7.46 -4.80 -13.58
CA LYS A 90 8.27 -5.82 -14.26
C LYS A 90 8.72 -6.90 -13.28
N ALA A 91 9.19 -6.52 -12.09
CA ALA A 91 9.54 -7.48 -11.05
C ALA A 91 8.36 -8.39 -10.68
N THR A 92 7.16 -7.81 -10.58
CA THR A 92 5.91 -8.57 -10.35
C THR A 92 5.59 -9.51 -11.51
N THR A 93 5.70 -9.04 -12.75
CA THR A 93 5.46 -9.86 -13.96
C THR A 93 6.47 -11.01 -14.10
N HIS A 94 7.67 -10.85 -13.55
CA HIS A 94 8.70 -11.89 -13.50
C HIS A 94 8.66 -12.71 -12.19
N ASN A 95 7.50 -12.76 -11.54
CA ASN A 95 7.22 -13.63 -10.40
C ASN A 95 8.18 -13.44 -9.21
N ILE A 96 8.58 -12.20 -8.91
CA ILE A 96 9.43 -11.95 -7.75
C ILE A 96 8.81 -12.45 -6.42
N ALA A 97 7.49 -12.56 -6.36
CA ALA A 97 6.76 -13.13 -5.22
C ALA A 97 7.15 -14.58 -4.92
N ASP A 98 7.55 -15.35 -5.93
CA ASP A 98 7.90 -16.78 -5.80
C ASP A 98 9.33 -16.98 -5.28
N CYS A 99 10.15 -15.92 -5.24
CA CYS A 99 11.49 -16.00 -4.68
C CYS A 99 11.41 -16.39 -3.20
N ILE A 100 11.97 -17.52 -2.78
CA ILE A 100 11.94 -17.95 -1.38
C ILE A 100 13.06 -17.33 -0.51
N GLU A 101 13.81 -16.37 -1.04
CA GLU A 101 14.89 -15.66 -0.31
C GLU A 101 15.96 -16.60 0.26
N CYS A 102 16.27 -17.66 -0.49
CA CYS A 102 17.19 -18.73 -0.07
C CYS A 102 18.68 -18.39 -0.18
N GLY A 103 19.10 -17.25 -0.71
CA GLY A 103 20.52 -16.86 -0.72
C GLY A 103 21.41 -17.54 -1.77
N ALA A 104 20.96 -18.64 -2.40
CA ALA A 104 21.77 -19.42 -3.34
C ALA A 104 22.35 -18.58 -4.49
N CYS A 105 21.55 -17.66 -5.04
CA CYS A 105 21.96 -16.78 -6.13
C CYS A 105 23.05 -15.78 -5.73
N ALA A 106 23.03 -15.28 -4.49
CA ALA A 106 24.03 -14.35 -3.98
C ALA A 106 25.36 -15.09 -3.71
N TRP A 107 25.28 -16.29 -3.14
CA TRP A 107 26.44 -17.13 -2.84
C TRP A 107 27.26 -17.49 -4.09
N VAL A 108 26.61 -17.86 -5.20
CA VAL A 108 27.31 -18.24 -6.44
C VAL A 108 27.75 -17.05 -7.29
N CYS A 109 27.46 -15.82 -6.87
CA CYS A 109 27.72 -14.64 -7.70
C CYS A 109 29.20 -14.28 -7.67
N PRO A 110 29.93 -14.33 -8.80
CA PRO A 110 31.35 -13.93 -8.83
C PRO A 110 31.56 -12.43 -8.63
N SER A 111 30.50 -11.63 -8.79
CA SER A 111 30.52 -10.18 -8.55
C SER A 111 30.14 -9.81 -7.10
N ASN A 112 29.94 -10.80 -6.22
CA ASN A 112 29.51 -10.63 -4.83
C ASN A 112 28.27 -9.70 -4.67
N ILE A 113 27.30 -9.81 -5.58
CA ILE A 113 26.08 -9.00 -5.53
C ILE A 113 25.11 -9.57 -4.49
N PRO A 114 24.64 -8.79 -3.51
CA PRO A 114 23.72 -9.26 -2.47
C PRO A 114 22.27 -9.36 -3.00
N LEU A 115 22.04 -10.21 -4.00
CA LEU A 115 20.77 -10.34 -4.74
C LEU A 115 19.53 -10.47 -3.84
N VAL A 116 19.63 -11.25 -2.75
CA VAL A 116 18.49 -11.44 -1.84
C VAL A 116 18.11 -10.17 -1.08
N GLN A 117 19.06 -9.28 -0.78
CA GLN A 117 18.74 -8.00 -0.14
C GLN A 117 17.91 -7.12 -1.06
N TYR A 118 18.27 -7.06 -2.35
CA TYR A 118 17.49 -6.36 -3.37
C TYR A 118 16.08 -6.95 -3.51
N PHE A 119 15.95 -8.28 -3.54
CA PHE A 119 14.63 -8.91 -3.68
C PHE A 119 13.75 -8.72 -2.45
N ARG A 120 14.32 -8.73 -1.24
CA ARG A 120 13.59 -8.42 0.00
C ARG A 120 13.07 -7.00 -0.01
N GLN A 121 13.91 -6.04 -0.40
CA GLN A 121 13.53 -4.64 -0.52
C GLN A 121 12.40 -4.46 -1.55
N GLU A 122 12.57 -5.01 -2.74
CA GLU A 122 11.60 -4.92 -3.83
C GLU A 122 10.24 -5.54 -3.44
N LYS A 123 10.25 -6.70 -2.79
CA LYS A 123 9.00 -7.30 -2.27
C LYS A 123 8.33 -6.44 -1.22
N ALA A 124 9.10 -5.81 -0.32
CA ALA A 124 8.57 -4.92 0.70
C ALA A 124 7.93 -3.68 0.06
N GLU A 125 8.56 -3.12 -0.97
CA GLU A 125 8.03 -1.99 -1.75
C GLU A 125 6.75 -2.36 -2.49
N ILE A 126 6.72 -3.47 -3.22
CA ILE A 126 5.51 -3.98 -3.88
C ILE A 126 4.38 -4.20 -2.86
N ALA A 127 4.69 -4.75 -1.69
CA ALA A 127 3.70 -4.95 -0.64
C ALA A 127 3.15 -3.63 -0.08
N ALA A 128 4.02 -2.62 0.10
CA ALA A 128 3.63 -1.29 0.54
C ALA A 128 2.69 -0.60 -0.48
N ILE A 129 3.04 -0.65 -1.77
CA ILE A 129 2.22 -0.13 -2.87
C ILE A 129 0.83 -0.79 -2.86
N ARG A 130 0.77 -2.12 -2.83
CA ARG A 130 -0.51 -2.86 -2.78
C ARG A 130 -1.34 -2.51 -1.54
N GLN A 131 -0.69 -2.27 -0.40
CA GLN A 131 -1.38 -1.88 0.82
C GLN A 131 -1.97 -0.47 0.71
N GLU A 132 -1.25 0.46 0.09
CA GLU A 132 -1.74 1.82 -0.17
C GLU A 132 -2.91 1.82 -1.15
N GLU A 133 -2.80 1.09 -2.27
CA GLU A 133 -3.88 0.93 -3.25
C GLU A 133 -5.15 0.38 -2.60
N LYS A 134 -5.01 -0.65 -1.74
CA LYS A 134 -6.13 -1.23 -1.00
C LYS A 134 -6.78 -0.20 -0.07
N ARG A 135 -5.98 0.55 0.70
CA ARG A 135 -6.49 1.61 1.59
C ARG A 135 -7.20 2.71 0.80
N ALA A 136 -6.66 3.12 -0.34
CA ALA A 136 -7.26 4.11 -1.23
C ALA A 136 -8.59 3.62 -1.81
N ALA A 137 -8.65 2.36 -2.26
CA ALA A 137 -9.88 1.73 -2.75
C ALA A 137 -10.96 1.65 -1.66
N GLU A 138 -10.61 1.25 -0.45
CA GLU A 138 -11.52 1.21 0.70
C GLU A 138 -12.03 2.61 1.07
N ALA A 139 -11.16 3.62 1.06
CA ALA A 139 -11.55 5.01 1.34
C ALA A 139 -12.50 5.56 0.27
N LYS A 140 -12.22 5.29 -1.01
CA LYS A 140 -13.08 5.65 -2.14
C LYS A 140 -14.46 5.01 -2.03
N ALA A 141 -14.52 3.70 -1.77
CA ALA A 141 -15.79 2.98 -1.60
C ALA A 141 -16.62 3.55 -0.43
N ARG A 142 -15.99 3.91 0.69
CA ARG A 142 -16.67 4.55 1.82
C ARG A 142 -17.22 5.94 1.47
N PHE A 143 -16.44 6.73 0.72
CA PHE A 143 -16.86 8.06 0.27
C PHE A 143 -18.06 7.98 -0.67
N GLU A 144 -18.00 7.12 -1.68
CA GLU A 144 -19.08 6.90 -2.64
C GLU A 144 -20.36 6.40 -1.95
N ALA A 145 -20.24 5.48 -0.99
CA ALA A 145 -21.39 5.01 -0.20
C ALA A 145 -22.04 6.12 0.64
N ARG A 146 -21.23 7.01 1.23
CA ARG A 146 -21.74 8.18 1.97
C ARG A 146 -22.44 9.16 1.04
N GLN A 147 -21.86 9.44 -0.12
CA GLN A 147 -22.42 10.36 -1.10
C GLN A 147 -23.76 9.86 -1.62
N ALA A 148 -23.85 8.57 -1.97
CA ALA A 148 -25.10 7.93 -2.39
C ALA A 148 -26.18 8.00 -1.30
N ARG A 149 -25.83 7.84 -0.01
CA ARG A 149 -26.79 8.01 1.11
C ARG A 149 -27.32 9.44 1.18
N LEU A 150 -26.44 10.43 1.13
CA LEU A 150 -26.83 11.85 1.20
C LEU A 150 -27.69 12.27 0.00
N GLU A 151 -27.41 11.77 -1.20
CA GLU A 151 -28.21 12.04 -2.39
C GLU A 151 -29.62 11.43 -2.27
N ARG A 152 -29.75 10.19 -1.76
CA ARG A 152 -31.05 9.58 -1.46
C ARG A 152 -31.84 10.36 -0.42
N GLU A 153 -31.21 10.78 0.66
CA GLU A 153 -31.85 11.59 1.71
C GLU A 153 -32.31 12.95 1.17
N LYS A 154 -31.49 13.63 0.35
CA LYS A 154 -31.87 14.88 -0.32
C LYS A 154 -33.03 14.69 -1.28
N ALA A 155 -33.01 13.64 -2.10
CA ALA A 155 -34.10 13.31 -3.04
C ALA A 155 -35.41 13.04 -2.28
N ALA A 156 -35.36 12.19 -1.24
CA ALA A 156 -36.52 11.89 -0.40
C ALA A 156 -37.06 13.15 0.31
N ARG A 157 -36.17 14.06 0.75
CA ARG A 157 -36.57 15.34 1.33
C ARG A 157 -37.25 16.24 0.31
N LEU A 158 -36.71 16.36 -0.90
CA LEU A 158 -37.33 17.13 -1.98
C LEU A 158 -38.69 16.56 -2.38
N GLU A 159 -38.86 15.24 -2.44
CA GLU A 159 -40.15 14.60 -2.69
C GLU A 159 -41.16 14.85 -1.57
N ARG A 160 -40.74 14.80 -0.30
CA ARG A 160 -41.57 15.18 0.85
C ARG A 160 -42.00 16.65 0.77
N HIS A 161 -41.08 17.56 0.41
CA HIS A 161 -41.42 18.97 0.22
C HIS A 161 -42.39 19.19 -0.96
N LYS A 162 -42.22 18.48 -2.08
CA LYS A 162 -43.14 18.55 -3.23
C LYS A 162 -44.53 18.00 -2.90
N SER A 163 -44.63 16.90 -2.16
CA SER A 163 -45.91 16.30 -1.77
C SER A 163 -46.62 17.07 -0.65
N ALA A 164 -45.87 17.73 0.24
CA ALA A 164 -46.43 18.63 1.27
C ALA A 164 -46.81 20.02 0.72
N ALA A 165 -46.32 20.41 -0.46
CA ALA A 165 -46.78 21.61 -1.15
C ALA A 165 -48.19 21.37 -1.70
N VAL A 166 -49.19 21.70 -0.88
CA VAL A 166 -50.60 21.72 -1.27
C VAL A 166 -50.75 22.67 -2.46
N GLN A 167 -51.08 22.12 -3.64
CA GLN A 167 -51.56 22.93 -4.76
C GLN A 167 -52.92 23.53 -4.35
N PRO A 168 -53.13 24.85 -4.49
CA PRO A 168 -54.45 25.43 -4.23
C PRO A 168 -55.49 24.74 -5.11
N ALA A 169 -56.65 24.41 -4.53
CA ALA A 169 -57.74 23.79 -5.25
C ALA A 169 -58.15 24.69 -6.43
N ALA A 170 -58.70 24.14 -7.52
CA ALA A 170 -59.04 24.91 -8.72
C ALA A 170 -59.91 26.15 -8.41
N LYS A 171 -60.81 26.06 -7.42
CA LYS A 171 -61.63 27.16 -6.91
C LYS A 171 -60.84 28.33 -6.32
N ASP A 172 -59.72 28.05 -5.66
CA ASP A 172 -58.89 29.09 -5.02
C ASP A 172 -58.06 29.86 -6.06
N LYS A 173 -57.68 29.21 -7.18
CA LYS A 173 -57.00 29.87 -8.30
C LYS A 173 -57.90 30.88 -9.00
N ASP A 174 -59.17 30.54 -9.21
CA ASP A 174 -60.17 31.45 -9.79
C ASP A 174 -60.46 32.65 -8.87
N ALA A 175 -60.52 32.43 -7.55
CA ALA A 175 -60.74 33.48 -6.56
C ALA A 175 -59.56 34.47 -6.46
N ILE A 176 -58.33 33.97 -6.54
CA ILE A 176 -57.10 34.80 -6.52
C ILE A 176 -56.96 35.61 -7.81
N ALA A 177 -57.25 35.01 -8.98
CA ALA A 177 -57.25 35.72 -10.27
C ALA A 177 -58.32 36.85 -10.29
N ALA A 178 -59.50 36.60 -9.72
CA ALA A 178 -60.54 37.61 -9.59
C ALA A 178 -60.20 38.73 -8.58
N ALA A 179 -59.31 38.49 -7.61
CA ALA A 179 -58.82 39.51 -6.68
C ALA A 179 -57.73 40.38 -7.32
N LEU A 180 -56.80 39.79 -8.07
CA LEU A 180 -55.78 40.52 -8.83
C LEU A 180 -56.39 41.43 -9.91
N ALA A 181 -57.41 40.94 -10.64
CA ALA A 181 -58.16 41.73 -11.61
C ALA A 181 -59.04 42.84 -10.98
N ARG A 182 -59.19 42.86 -9.65
CA ARG A 182 -59.83 43.96 -8.89
C ARG A 182 -58.79 44.99 -8.43
N GLY A 183 -57.62 44.56 -7.98
CA GLY A 183 -56.51 45.47 -7.62
C GLY A 183 -56.00 46.30 -8.79
N GLU A 184 -55.95 45.73 -10.00
CA GLU A 184 -55.59 46.46 -11.22
C GLU A 184 -56.64 47.50 -11.67
N ARG A 185 -57.88 47.41 -11.15
CA ARG A 185 -58.94 48.40 -11.38
C ARG A 185 -58.94 49.55 -10.36
N GLU A 186 -58.25 49.40 -9.23
CA GLU A 186 -58.16 50.44 -8.19
C GLU A 186 -56.97 51.38 -8.39
N THR A 187 -56.00 51.03 -9.26
CA THR A 187 -54.91 51.94 -9.67
C THR A 187 -55.19 52.64 -11.01
N GLY A 188 -56.08 53.64 -10.95
CA GLY A 188 -56.11 54.83 -11.84
C GLY A 188 -57.09 54.81 -13.03
N PRO A 189 -57.61 55.98 -13.50
CA PRO A 189 -57.14 57.35 -13.26
C PRO A 189 -58.23 58.38 -12.86
N GLY A 190 -57.82 59.50 -12.25
CA GLY A 190 -58.55 60.77 -12.32
C GLY A 190 -58.07 61.80 -11.29
N TYR A 191 -57.90 63.09 -11.58
CA TYR A 191 -57.76 63.90 -12.80
C TYR A 191 -57.24 65.29 -12.32
N THR A 192 -56.69 66.08 -13.24
CA THR A 192 -56.17 67.47 -13.14
C THR A 192 -57.06 68.46 -12.36
N ALA A 193 -56.65 69.62 -11.82
CA ALA A 193 -55.95 70.77 -12.44
C ALA A 193 -55.81 71.92 -11.40
N TYR A 194 -54.86 72.85 -11.56
CA TYR A 194 -55.11 74.32 -11.60
C TYR A 194 -53.86 75.12 -12.05
N CYS A 195 -54.09 76.07 -12.95
CA CYS A 195 -53.19 77.14 -13.39
C CYS A 195 -53.28 78.35 -12.44
N ASP A 196 -52.15 78.99 -12.15
CA ASP A 196 -51.88 80.44 -12.32
C ASP A 196 -50.35 80.66 -12.25
#